data_AF-A0A5N6YVC8-F1
#
_entry.id   AF-A0A5N6YVC8-F1
#
_cell.length_a   1.000
_cell.length_b   1.000
_cell.length_c   1.000
_cell.angle_alpha   90.00
_cell.angle_beta   90.00
_cell.angle_gamma   90.00
#
_symmetry.space_group_name_H-M   'P 1'
#
loop_
_entity.id
_entity.type
_entity.pdbx_description
1 polymer ?
#
loop_
_entity_poly.entity_id
_entity_poly.type
_entity_poly.pdbx_seq_one_letter_code
_entity_poly.pdbx_strand_id
1 'polypeptide(L)'
;MKWGIELLRDNDRISEHLTRFMPGGQYYPLVQEHNMDQWIVLNFTNRCPSKKRTEYLGRLYHVVFTTSDFRSVEILRADLELESAFSLLENHSHSFL
;
A
#
# COMPACT_ATOMS: atom_id res chain seq x y z
N MET A 1 -4.36 17.46 -9.96
CA MET A 1 -3.67 16.22 -9.56
C MET A 1 -4.73 15.19 -9.19
N LYS A 2 -4.92 14.20 -10.06
CA LYS A 2 -5.91 13.11 -9.88
C LYS A 2 -5.17 11.86 -9.38
N TRP A 3 -5.62 11.29 -8.27
CA TRP A 3 -4.98 10.14 -7.63
C TRP A 3 -5.81 8.86 -7.77
N GLY A 4 -5.12 7.74 -8.00
CA GLY A 4 -5.61 6.39 -7.75
C GLY A 4 -4.97 5.82 -6.50
N ILE A 5 -5.78 5.23 -5.62
CA ILE A 5 -5.28 4.54 -4.43
C ILE A 5 -5.91 3.15 -4.42
N GLU A 6 -5.09 2.11 -4.41
CA GLU A 6 -5.56 0.74 -4.28
C GLU A 6 -5.04 0.13 -2.98
N LEU A 7 -5.96 -0.43 -2.20
CA LEU A 7 -5.67 -1.02 -0.90
C LEU A 7 -5.73 -2.54 -1.03
N LEU A 8 -4.64 -3.20 -0.71
CA LEU A 8 -4.54 -4.66 -0.68
C LEU A 8 -4.43 -5.16 0.76
N ARG A 9 -4.74 -6.43 0.93
CA ARG A 9 -4.67 -7.11 2.22
C ARG A 9 -3.84 -8.39 2.12
N ASP A 10 -3.03 -8.63 3.14
CA ASP A 10 -2.33 -9.89 3.43
C ASP A 10 -1.50 -10.44 2.26
N ASN A 11 -0.85 -9.52 1.51
CA ASN A 11 -0.05 -9.82 0.34
C ASN A 11 -0.84 -10.46 -0.83
N ASP A 12 -2.17 -10.33 -0.85
CA ASP A 12 -3.00 -10.95 -1.87
C ASP A 12 -2.74 -10.34 -3.24
N ARG A 13 -2.44 -11.21 -4.21
CA ARG A 13 -2.34 -10.93 -5.65
C ARG A 13 -1.62 -9.62 -6.04
N ILE A 14 -0.63 -9.17 -5.25
CA ILE A 14 0.08 -7.88 -5.44
C ILE A 14 0.48 -7.63 -6.89
N SER A 15 1.08 -8.63 -7.55
CA SER A 15 1.51 -8.51 -8.95
C SER A 15 0.35 -8.14 -9.88
N GLU A 16 -0.80 -8.79 -9.73
CA GLU A 16 -1.95 -8.55 -10.60
C GLU A 16 -2.49 -7.14 -10.43
N HIS A 17 -2.65 -6.69 -9.18
CA HIS A 17 -3.12 -5.34 -8.90
C HIS A 17 -2.17 -4.28 -9.47
N LEU A 18 -0.86 -4.46 -9.31
CA LEU A 18 0.13 -3.57 -9.93
C LEU A 18 0.02 -3.56 -11.46
N THR A 19 -0.20 -4.71 -12.09
CA THR A 19 -0.34 -4.77 -13.56
C THR A 19 -1.58 -4.05 -14.09
N ARG A 20 -2.60 -3.76 -13.26
CA ARG A 20 -3.76 -2.97 -13.70
C ARG A 20 -3.38 -1.57 -14.15
N PHE A 21 -2.31 -1.00 -13.59
CA PHE A 21 -1.81 0.34 -13.95
C PHE A 21 -0.79 0.33 -15.08
N MET A 22 -0.37 -0.84 -15.55
CA MET A 22 0.64 -1.01 -16.61
C MET A 22 -0.02 -1.15 -17.98
N PRO A 23 0.70 -0.96 -19.10
CA PRO A 23 0.14 -1.10 -20.44
C PRO A 23 -0.66 -2.39 -20.62
N GLY A 24 -1.90 -2.27 -21.11
CA GLY A 24 -2.86 -3.38 -21.24
C GLY A 24 -3.65 -3.73 -19.97
N GLY A 25 -3.32 -3.11 -18.84
CA GLY A 25 -4.04 -3.24 -17.58
C GLY A 25 -5.36 -2.47 -17.54
N GLN A 26 -6.26 -2.87 -16.64
CA GLN A 26 -7.62 -2.32 -16.52
C GLN A 26 -7.67 -0.82 -16.25
N TYR A 27 -6.70 -0.26 -15.51
CA TYR A 27 -6.63 1.15 -15.14
C TYR A 27 -5.68 1.97 -16.00
N TYR A 28 -4.93 1.32 -16.89
CA TYR A 28 -4.00 1.99 -17.78
C TYR A 28 -4.65 3.09 -18.66
N PRO A 29 -5.88 2.93 -19.19
CA PRO A 29 -6.53 4.01 -19.94
C PRO A 29 -6.68 5.30 -19.12
N LEU A 30 -6.99 5.19 -17.82
CA LEU A 30 -7.11 6.35 -16.93
C LEU A 30 -5.76 7.06 -16.72
N VAL A 31 -4.69 6.27 -16.62
CA VAL A 31 -3.32 6.81 -16.53
C VAL A 31 -2.93 7.51 -17.83
N GLN A 32 -3.20 6.87 -18.97
CA GLN A 32 -2.87 7.38 -20.31
C GLN A 32 -3.63 8.68 -20.65
N GLU A 33 -4.90 8.77 -20.29
CA GLU A 33 -5.76 9.93 -20.58
C GLU A 33 -5.58 11.08 -19.59
N HIS A 34 -4.60 11.02 -18.68
CA HIS A 34 -4.42 11.99 -17.60
C HIS A 34 -5.68 12.16 -16.73
N ASN A 35 -6.46 11.08 -16.62
CA ASN A 35 -7.55 10.94 -15.67
C ASN A 35 -7.08 10.37 -14.32
N MET A 36 -5.84 9.90 -14.27
CA MET A 36 -5.11 9.49 -13.08
C MET A 36 -3.63 9.84 -13.24
N ASP A 37 -3.23 10.98 -12.71
CA ASP A 37 -1.85 11.49 -12.84
C ASP A 37 -0.87 10.71 -11.96
N GLN A 38 -1.36 10.26 -10.81
CA GLN A 38 -0.59 9.54 -9.81
C GLN A 38 -1.39 8.36 -9.29
N TRP A 39 -0.71 7.27 -8.97
CA TRP A 39 -1.31 6.14 -8.30
C TRP A 39 -0.35 5.52 -7.29
N ILE A 40 -0.93 4.83 -6.31
CA ILE A 40 -0.21 4.09 -5.29
C ILE A 40 -1.00 2.84 -4.88
N VAL A 41 -0.28 1.77 -4.60
CA VAL A 41 -0.79 0.53 -4.03
C VAL A 41 -0.26 0.41 -2.61
N LEU A 42 -1.16 0.28 -1.65
CA LEU A 42 -0.85 0.08 -0.25
C LEU A 42 -1.24 -1.33 0.16
N ASN A 43 -0.27 -2.16 0.51
CA ASN A 43 -0.50 -3.52 0.96
C ASN A 43 -0.46 -3.59 2.49
N PHE A 44 -1.63 -3.73 3.10
CA PHE A 44 -1.78 -3.89 4.54
C PHE A 44 -1.63 -5.37 4.90
N THR A 45 -0.71 -5.69 5.80
CA THR A 45 -0.38 -7.09 6.12
C THR A 45 0.18 -7.18 7.52
N ASN A 46 0.08 -8.35 8.14
CA ASN A 46 0.84 -8.69 9.36
C ASN A 46 2.08 -9.55 9.06
N ARG A 47 2.35 -9.82 7.78
CA ARG A 47 3.49 -10.60 7.30
C ARG A 47 4.32 -9.77 6.35
N CYS A 48 5.58 -9.54 6.72
CA CYS A 48 6.55 -8.89 5.86
C CYS A 48 6.63 -9.62 4.49
N PRO A 49 6.48 -8.90 3.37
CA PRO A 49 6.63 -9.51 2.05
C PRO A 49 8.07 -10.00 1.84
N SER A 50 8.22 -11.14 1.17
CA SER A 50 9.54 -11.74 0.91
C SER A 50 10.19 -11.31 -0.41
N LYS A 51 9.41 -10.69 -1.32
CA LYS A 51 9.86 -10.35 -2.67
C LYS A 51 9.94 -8.83 -2.86
N LYS A 52 11.14 -8.34 -3.16
CA LYS A 52 11.36 -6.97 -3.65
C LYS A 52 10.73 -6.78 -5.03
N ARG A 53 10.21 -5.58 -5.26
CA ARG A 53 9.54 -5.15 -6.49
C ARG A 53 10.01 -3.74 -6.86
N THR A 54 11.32 -3.58 -7.03
CA THR A 54 11.99 -2.30 -7.24
C THR A 54 11.45 -1.51 -8.44
N GLU A 55 10.85 -2.20 -9.42
CA GLU A 55 10.16 -1.59 -10.56
C GLU A 55 8.93 -0.75 -10.16
N TYR A 56 8.44 -0.90 -8.93
CA TYR A 56 7.33 -0.13 -8.36
C TYR A 56 7.74 0.78 -7.19
N LEU A 57 9.01 1.18 -7.12
CA LEU A 57 9.45 2.22 -6.17
C LEU A 57 8.61 3.49 -6.33
N GLY A 58 8.15 4.05 -5.20
CA GLY A 58 7.24 5.20 -5.17
C GLY A 58 5.80 4.89 -5.58
N ARG A 59 5.48 3.64 -5.95
CA ARG A 59 4.14 3.18 -6.35
C ARG A 59 3.59 2.07 -5.46
N LEU A 60 4.44 1.30 -4.79
CA LEU A 60 4.05 0.25 -3.86
C LEU A 60 4.67 0.50 -2.49
N TYR A 61 3.82 0.43 -1.46
CA TYR A 61 4.25 0.41 -0.06
C TYR A 61 3.55 -0.73 0.67
N HIS A 62 4.26 -1.34 1.61
CA HIS A 62 3.76 -2.37 2.50
C HIS A 62 3.58 -1.77 3.88
N VAL A 63 2.33 -1.77 4.35
CA VAL A 63 1.93 -1.32 5.68
C VAL A 63 1.87 -2.56 6.57
N VAL A 64 2.97 -2.83 7.28
CA VAL A 64 3.18 -4.06 8.04
C VAL A 64 2.86 -3.83 9.51
N PHE A 65 1.81 -4.47 10.03
CA PHE A 65 1.44 -4.39 11.44
C PHE A 65 2.12 -5.46 12.27
N THR A 66 2.38 -5.16 13.55
CA THR A 66 2.77 -6.18 14.51
C THR A 66 1.70 -7.25 14.70
N THR A 67 2.12 -8.51 14.67
CA THR A 67 1.25 -9.69 14.79
C THR A 67 0.63 -9.86 16.18
N SER A 68 1.21 -9.28 17.22
CA SER A 68 0.76 -9.44 18.60
C SER A 68 -0.49 -8.62 18.94
N ASP A 69 -0.60 -7.40 18.41
CA ASP A 69 -1.57 -6.42 18.92
C ASP A 69 -1.97 -5.32 17.92
N PHE A 70 -1.44 -5.30 16.70
CA PHE A 70 -1.67 -4.23 15.72
C PHE A 70 -1.37 -2.81 16.25
N ARG A 71 -0.54 -2.68 17.29
CA ARG A 71 -0.21 -1.39 17.92
C ARG A 71 1.02 -0.71 17.36
N SER A 72 1.70 -1.34 16.42
CA SER A 72 2.77 -0.69 15.68
C SER A 72 2.73 -1.10 14.23
N VAL A 73 3.23 -0.18 13.40
CA VAL A 73 3.24 -0.33 11.96
C VAL A 73 4.57 0.13 11.41
N GLU A 74 5.11 -0.67 10.51
CA GLU A 74 6.25 -0.35 9.66
C GLU A 74 5.74 -0.14 8.23
N ILE A 75 6.17 0.94 7.61
CA ILE A 75 5.95 1.21 6.20
C ILE A 75 7.23 0.84 5.47
N LEU A 76 7.17 -0.22 4.67
CA LEU A 76 8.26 -0.63 3.79
C LEU A 76 7.97 -0.19 2.36
N ARG A 77 8.99 0.30 1.65
CA ARG A 77 8.90 0.55 0.21
C ARG A 77 8.89 -0.76 -0.58
N ALA A 78 8.71 -0.65 -1.89
CA ALA A 78 8.74 -1.78 -2.81
C ALA A 78 10.07 -2.57 -2.82
N ASP A 79 11.19 -1.96 -2.43
CA ASP A 79 12.50 -2.60 -2.25
C ASP A 79 12.69 -3.26 -0.86
N LEU A 80 11.65 -3.24 -0.04
CA LEU A 80 11.60 -3.70 1.34
C LEU A 80 12.48 -2.88 2.31
N GLU A 81 12.92 -1.69 1.92
CA GLU A 81 13.56 -0.76 2.85
C GLU A 81 12.51 -0.03 3.69
N LEU A 82 12.85 0.23 4.95
CA LEU A 82 12.00 0.96 5.88
C LEU A 82 11.89 2.43 5.46
N GLU A 83 10.67 2.88 5.19
CA GLU A 83 10.35 4.29 4.94
C GLU A 83 10.01 5.00 6.26
N SER A 84 9.19 4.36 7.09
CA SER A 84 8.72 4.93 8.35
C SER A 84 8.23 3.84 9.30
N ALA A 85 8.23 4.12 10.60
CA ALA A 85 7.64 3.27 11.62
C ALA A 85 6.97 4.14 12.69
N PHE A 86 5.82 3.70 13.18
CA PHE A 86 5.12 4.40 14.26
C PHE A 86 4.27 3.44 15.11
N SER A 87 4.08 3.82 16.37
CA SER A 87 3.11 3.18 17.26
C SER A 87 1.74 3.81 17.07
N LEU A 88 0.71 2.96 17.03
CA LEU A 88 -0.68 3.36 16.98
C LEU A 88 -1.20 3.47 18.40
N LEU A 89 -1.74 4.64 18.72
CA LEU A 89 -2.44 4.88 19.97
C LEU A 89 -3.94 4.67 19.74
N GLU A 90 -4.59 3.96 20.66
CA GLU A 90 -6.05 3.90 20.67
C GLU A 90 -6.58 5.32 20.89
N ASN A 91 -7.42 5.79 19.97
CA ASN A 91 -8.15 7.02 20.19
C ASN A 91 -9.33 6.70 21.11
N HIS A 92 -9.15 6.87 22.42
CA HIS A 92 -10.24 6.84 23.39
C HIS A 92 -11.10 8.10 23.22
N SER A 93 -11.85 8.17 22.12
CA SER A 93 -12.94 9.12 22.00
C SER A 93 -13.92 8.78 23.13
N HIS A 94 -14.07 9.70 24.09
CA HIS A 94 -15.02 9.54 25.18
C HIS A 94 -16.37 9.09 24.63
N SER A 95 -16.86 7.97 25.14
CA SER A 95 -18.22 7.49 24.91
C SER A 95 -19.19 8.61 25.27
N PHE A 96 -19.86 9.18 24.28
CA PHE A 96 -21.13 9.86 24.53
C PHE A 96 -22.16 8.76 24.77
N LEU A 97 -22.42 8.49 26.05
CA LEU A 97 -23.72 8.30 26.71
C LEU A 97 -23.51 7.69 28.11
#